data_AF-A0AAV3TZ38-F1
#
_entry.id   AF-A0AAV3TZ38-F1
#
_cell.length_a   1.000
_cell.length_b   1.000
_cell.length_c   1.000
_cell.angle_alpha   90.00
_cell.angle_beta   90.00
_cell.angle_gamma   90.00
#
_symmetry.space_group_name_H-M   'P 1'
#
loop_
_entity.id
_entity.type
_entity.pdbx_description
1 polymer ?
#
loop_
_entity_poly.entity_id
_entity_poly.type
_entity_poly.pdbx_seq_one_letter_code
_entity_poly.pdbx_strand_id
1 'polypeptide(L)'
;MFDKFVEQAQSASKPFGEFMSINADTMEKLAEKQTSLFTSMMNDSIEYAKDLASQKDLAGVYETQKTYAEGIQEKMVSTAKETYALMTDTSEKMSEVFNGAFSEIKKFEAVATPPAPKPKAKAKAKAPAKAAPKADA
;
A
#
# COMPACT_ATOMS: atom_id res chain seq x y z
N MET A 1 24.54 -0.45 23.16
CA MET A 1 23.10 -0.38 23.49
C MET A 1 22.45 0.84 22.85
N PHE A 2 23.01 2.05 23.02
CA PHE A 2 22.47 3.28 22.39
C PHE A 2 22.53 3.25 20.86
N ASP A 3 23.65 2.83 20.25
CA ASP A 3 23.75 2.68 18.78
C ASP A 3 22.70 1.73 18.19
N LYS A 4 22.48 0.57 18.81
CA LYS A 4 21.42 -0.38 18.41
C LYS A 4 20.03 0.23 18.51
N PHE A 5 19.78 1.07 19.51
CA PHE A 5 18.50 1.77 19.69
C PHE A 5 18.30 2.86 18.62
N VAL A 6 19.37 3.57 18.25
CA VAL A 6 19.37 4.57 17.18
C VAL A 6 19.19 3.91 15.80
N GLU A 7 19.88 2.79 15.53
CA GLU A 7 19.66 1.98 14.32
C GLU A 7 18.23 1.44 14.26
N GLN A 8 17.69 0.95 15.38
CA GLN A 8 16.34 0.42 15.45
C GLN A 8 15.27 1.52 15.27
N ALA A 9 15.52 2.74 15.77
CA ALA A 9 14.68 3.90 15.54
C ALA A 9 14.75 4.38 14.08
N GLN A 10 15.93 4.35 13.45
CA GLN A 10 16.10 4.67 12.02
C GLN A 10 15.44 3.63 11.10
N SER A 11 15.61 2.33 11.36
CA SER A 11 14.95 1.29 10.55
C SER A 11 13.43 1.27 10.75
N ALA A 12 12.92 1.72 11.90
CA ALA A 12 11.48 1.86 12.13
C ALA A 12 10.85 3.08 11.45
N SER A 13 11.61 4.17 11.21
CA SER A 13 11.08 5.39 10.57
C SER A 13 11.11 5.35 9.04
N LYS A 14 12.03 4.58 8.44
CA LYS A 14 12.12 4.36 6.98
C LYS A 14 10.82 3.89 6.33
N PRO A 15 10.17 2.79 6.77
CA PRO A 15 8.94 2.31 6.14
C PRO A 15 7.79 3.32 6.23
N PHE A 16 7.78 4.19 7.25
CA PHE A 16 6.78 5.25 7.37
C PHE A 16 6.99 6.37 6.35
N GLY A 17 8.24 6.76 6.11
CA GLY A 17 8.59 7.72 5.05
C GLY A 17 8.25 7.17 3.66
N GLU A 18 8.59 5.92 3.39
CA GLU A 18 8.27 5.25 2.11
C GLU A 18 6.75 5.12 1.89
N PHE A 19 5.97 4.84 2.95
CA PHE A 19 4.50 4.82 2.87
C PHE A 19 3.91 6.18 2.46
N MET A 20 4.43 7.28 3.03
CA MET A 20 4.01 8.63 2.64
C MET A 20 4.35 8.92 1.19
N SER A 21 5.57 8.57 0.75
CA SER A 21 5.98 8.74 -0.64
C SER A 21 5.11 7.94 -1.60
N ILE A 22 4.80 6.67 -1.29
CA ILE A 22 3.92 5.84 -2.13
C ILE A 22 2.53 6.46 -2.26
N ASN A 23 1.96 6.99 -1.18
CA ASN A 23 0.66 7.65 -1.20
C ASN A 23 0.71 8.98 -1.99
N ALA A 24 1.76 9.78 -1.80
CA ALA A 24 1.96 11.03 -2.53
C ALA A 24 2.10 10.77 -4.03
N ASP A 25 2.97 9.84 -4.43
CA ASP A 25 3.15 9.43 -5.83
C ASP A 25 1.86 8.90 -6.45
N THR A 26 1.08 8.12 -5.69
CA THR A 26 -0.20 7.59 -6.17
C THR A 26 -1.21 8.72 -6.40
N MET A 27 -1.29 9.70 -5.49
CA MET A 27 -2.14 10.87 -5.66
C MET A 27 -1.69 11.77 -6.81
N GLU A 28 -0.39 11.97 -6.98
CA GLU A 28 0.18 12.74 -8.09
C GLU A 28 -0.16 12.10 -9.42
N LYS A 29 0.10 10.80 -9.59
CA LYS A 29 -0.27 10.04 -10.80
C LYS A 29 -1.77 10.03 -11.05
N LEU A 30 -2.60 10.00 -10.00
CA LEU A 30 -4.05 10.09 -10.14
C LEU A 30 -4.49 11.47 -10.63
N ALA A 31 -3.92 12.54 -10.07
CA ALA A 31 -4.20 13.92 -10.46
C ALA A 31 -3.74 14.20 -11.90
N GLU A 32 -2.57 13.71 -12.29
CA GLU A 32 -2.08 13.74 -13.67
C GLU A 32 -3.03 13.01 -14.62
N LYS A 33 -3.49 11.80 -14.25
CA LYS A 33 -4.48 11.04 -15.03
C LYS A 33 -5.79 11.79 -15.20
N GLN A 34 -6.33 12.38 -14.13
CA GLN A 34 -7.57 13.13 -14.18
C GLN A 34 -7.44 14.37 -15.07
N THR A 35 -6.31 15.07 -14.97
CA THR A 35 -6.00 16.25 -15.80
C THR A 35 -5.84 15.84 -17.26
N SER A 36 -5.05 14.80 -17.53
CA SER A 36 -4.83 14.25 -18.87
C SER A 36 -6.14 13.83 -19.53
N LEU A 37 -7.00 13.08 -18.82
CA LEU A 37 -8.32 12.70 -19.32
C LEU A 37 -9.18 13.91 -19.70
N PHE A 38 -9.24 14.91 -18.83
CA PHE A 38 -10.03 16.11 -19.06
C PHE A 38 -9.52 16.89 -20.28
N THR A 39 -8.21 17.16 -20.34
CA THR A 39 -7.59 17.84 -21.48
C THR A 39 -7.79 17.05 -22.77
N SER A 40 -7.66 15.74 -22.70
CA SER A 40 -7.81 14.84 -23.85
C SER A 40 -9.26 14.84 -24.35
N MET A 41 -10.26 14.79 -23.46
CA MET A 41 -11.68 14.88 -23.84
C MET A 41 -12.04 16.25 -24.39
N MET A 42 -11.46 17.33 -23.85
CA MET A 42 -11.65 18.68 -24.36
C MET A 42 -11.07 18.81 -25.78
N ASN A 43 -9.87 18.30 -26.03
CA ASN A 43 -9.28 18.29 -27.36
C ASN A 43 -10.11 17.48 -28.36
N ASP A 44 -10.57 16.27 -27.98
CA ASP A 44 -11.46 15.47 -28.82
C ASP A 44 -12.76 16.21 -29.15
N SER A 45 -13.30 16.99 -28.22
CA SER A 45 -14.53 17.74 -28.45
C SER A 45 -14.31 18.87 -29.47
N ILE A 46 -13.14 19.50 -29.46
CA ILE A 46 -12.75 20.53 -30.43
C ILE A 46 -12.51 19.89 -31.80
N GLU A 47 -11.81 18.76 -31.85
CA GLU A 47 -11.60 17.99 -33.09
C GLU A 47 -12.93 17.51 -33.67
N TYR A 48 -13.79 16.89 -32.85
CA TYR A 48 -15.12 16.47 -33.27
C TYR A 48 -15.95 17.62 -33.84
N ALA A 49 -15.98 18.78 -33.18
CA ALA A 49 -16.70 19.94 -33.67
C ALA A 49 -16.14 20.46 -35.02
N LYS A 50 -14.81 20.45 -35.17
CA LYS A 50 -14.13 20.85 -36.40
C LYS A 50 -14.40 19.88 -37.55
N ASP A 51 -14.34 18.59 -37.27
CA ASP A 51 -14.58 17.53 -38.25
C ASP A 51 -16.04 17.56 -38.68
N LEU A 52 -16.98 17.64 -37.73
CA LEU A 52 -18.41 17.73 -38.01
C LEU A 52 -18.74 18.96 -38.88
N ALA A 53 -18.15 20.12 -38.58
CA ALA A 53 -18.34 21.33 -39.37
C ALA A 53 -17.74 21.25 -40.79
N SER A 54 -16.79 20.34 -41.02
CA SER A 54 -16.13 20.14 -42.32
C SER A 54 -16.85 19.13 -43.20
N GLN A 55 -17.74 18.29 -42.63
CA GLN A 55 -18.50 17.30 -43.38
C GLN A 55 -19.62 17.96 -44.20
N LYS A 56 -19.77 17.52 -45.46
CA LYS A 56 -20.79 18.05 -46.39
C LYS A 56 -21.96 17.09 -46.62
N ASP A 57 -21.84 15.87 -46.12
CA ASP A 57 -22.76 14.76 -46.37
C ASP A 57 -22.98 13.92 -45.11
N LEU A 58 -24.10 13.18 -45.11
CA LEU A 58 -24.52 12.37 -43.96
C LEU A 58 -23.57 11.20 -43.67
N ALA A 59 -22.91 10.65 -44.69
CA ALA A 59 -21.96 9.56 -44.49
C ALA A 59 -20.71 10.04 -43.73
N GLY A 60 -20.20 11.23 -44.08
CA GLY A 60 -19.13 11.89 -43.35
C GLY A 60 -19.48 12.18 -41.89
N VAL A 61 -20.70 12.68 -41.61
CA VAL A 61 -21.17 12.90 -40.24
C VAL A 61 -21.21 11.60 -39.43
N TYR A 62 -21.68 10.51 -40.04
CA TYR A 62 -21.73 9.20 -39.39
C TYR A 62 -20.33 8.67 -39.06
N GLU A 63 -19.36 8.79 -39.98
CA GLU A 63 -17.97 8.44 -39.69
C GLU A 63 -17.39 9.30 -38.58
N THR A 64 -17.59 10.63 -38.59
CA THR A 64 -17.11 11.51 -37.52
C THR A 64 -17.68 11.12 -36.16
N GLN A 65 -18.97 10.77 -36.09
CA GLN A 65 -19.59 10.29 -34.86
C GLN A 65 -19.05 8.93 -34.42
N LYS A 66 -18.81 8.02 -35.37
CA LYS A 66 -18.23 6.70 -35.11
C LYS A 66 -16.80 6.83 -34.55
N THR A 67 -15.95 7.62 -35.20
CA THR A 67 -14.56 7.86 -34.76
C THR A 67 -14.51 8.48 -33.38
N TYR A 68 -15.38 9.45 -33.07
CA TYR A 68 -15.49 10.02 -31.73
C TYR A 68 -15.90 8.98 -30.69
N ALA A 69 -16.86 8.12 -31.01
CA ALA A 69 -17.30 7.06 -30.10
C ALA A 69 -16.22 5.99 -29.87
N GLU A 70 -15.52 5.58 -30.93
CA GLU A 70 -14.38 4.64 -30.83
C GLU A 70 -13.25 5.25 -29.99
N GLY A 71 -12.93 6.53 -30.19
CA GLY A 71 -11.92 7.25 -29.40
C GLY A 71 -12.27 7.33 -27.91
N ILE A 72 -13.53 7.62 -27.56
CA ILE A 72 -13.99 7.59 -26.15
C ILE A 72 -13.87 6.19 -25.56
N GLN A 73 -14.32 5.17 -26.29
CA GLN A 73 -14.27 3.78 -25.82
C GLN A 73 -12.83 3.36 -25.55
N GLU A 74 -11.91 3.68 -26.46
CA GLU A 74 -10.50 3.36 -26.33
C GLU A 74 -9.87 4.08 -25.12
N LYS A 75 -10.16 5.38 -24.94
CA LYS A 75 -9.70 6.14 -23.75
C LYS A 75 -10.22 5.58 -22.44
N MET A 76 -11.48 5.16 -22.41
CA MET A 76 -12.06 4.56 -21.21
C MET A 76 -11.38 3.24 -20.86
N VAL A 77 -11.14 2.38 -21.87
CA VAL A 77 -10.42 1.11 -21.68
C VAL A 77 -8.97 1.33 -21.28
N SER A 78 -8.26 2.27 -21.92
CA SER A 78 -6.87 2.60 -21.57
C SER A 78 -6.77 3.14 -20.14
N THR A 79 -7.64 4.10 -19.79
CA THR A 79 -7.70 4.65 -18.44
C THR A 79 -7.94 3.56 -17.41
N ALA A 80 -8.90 2.67 -17.65
CA ALA A 80 -9.20 1.57 -16.74
C ALA A 80 -8.00 0.63 -16.54
N LYS A 81 -7.33 0.25 -17.64
CA LYS A 81 -6.12 -0.59 -17.58
C LYS A 81 -5.00 0.09 -16.80
N GLU A 82 -4.72 1.35 -17.08
CA GLU A 82 -3.67 2.10 -16.42
C GLU A 82 -4.00 2.40 -14.94
N THR A 83 -5.26 2.63 -14.59
CA THR A 83 -5.68 2.78 -13.18
C THR A 83 -5.55 1.47 -12.43
N TYR A 84 -5.88 0.34 -13.08
CA TYR A 84 -5.65 -0.99 -12.52
C TYR A 84 -4.15 -1.24 -12.32
N ALA A 85 -3.33 -0.92 -13.32
CA ALA A 85 -1.87 -1.03 -13.23
C ALA A 85 -1.29 -0.16 -12.11
N LEU A 86 -1.78 1.09 -11.95
CA LEU A 86 -1.39 1.96 -10.84
C LEU A 86 -1.69 1.31 -9.49
N MET A 87 -2.89 0.74 -9.33
CA MET A 87 -3.29 0.09 -8.07
C MET A 87 -2.47 -1.18 -7.78
N THR A 88 -2.15 -1.98 -8.80
CA THR A 88 -1.27 -3.14 -8.67
C THR A 88 0.15 -2.71 -8.29
N ASP A 89 0.74 -1.72 -8.98
CA ASP A 89 2.08 -1.19 -8.70
C ASP A 89 2.17 -0.62 -7.28
N THR A 90 1.16 0.14 -6.84
CA THR A 90 1.08 0.64 -5.46
C THR A 90 1.01 -0.50 -4.44
N SER A 91 0.24 -1.56 -4.73
CA SER A 91 0.11 -2.72 -3.83
C SER A 91 1.39 -3.56 -3.75
N GLU A 92 2.10 -3.71 -4.86
CA GLU A 92 3.40 -4.38 -4.93
C GLU A 92 4.46 -3.58 -4.15
N LYS A 93 4.58 -2.28 -4.38
CA LYS A 93 5.49 -1.40 -3.63
C LYS A 93 5.22 -1.41 -2.14
N MET A 94 3.95 -1.39 -1.74
CA MET A 94 3.57 -1.50 -0.34
C MET A 94 4.03 -2.84 0.28
N SER A 95 3.86 -3.93 -0.47
CA SER A 95 4.27 -5.27 -0.05
C SER A 95 5.79 -5.40 0.04
N GLU A 96 6.53 -4.75 -0.85
CA GLU A 96 8.00 -4.67 -0.81
C GLU A 96 8.49 -3.91 0.42
N VAL A 97 7.91 -2.72 0.71
CA VAL A 97 8.23 -1.96 1.93
C VAL A 97 7.99 -2.80 3.19
N PHE A 98 6.86 -3.51 3.24
CA PHE A 98 6.53 -4.36 4.38
C PHE A 98 7.48 -5.56 4.53
N ASN A 99 7.77 -6.28 3.44
CA ASN A 99 8.70 -7.41 3.45
C ASN A 99 10.14 -6.97 3.74
N GLY A 100 10.57 -5.82 3.22
CA GLY A 100 11.86 -5.20 3.50
C GLY A 100 12.00 -4.86 4.98
N ALA A 101 11.00 -4.20 5.56
CA ALA A 101 10.96 -3.90 6.99
C ALA A 101 10.98 -5.17 7.86
N PHE A 102 10.25 -6.22 7.48
CA PHE A 102 10.22 -7.48 8.22
C PHE A 102 11.54 -8.26 8.12
N SER A 103 12.22 -8.22 6.97
CA SER A 103 13.55 -8.79 6.76
C SER A 103 14.62 -8.09 7.60
N GLU A 104 14.56 -6.76 7.69
CA GLU A 104 15.40 -5.96 8.58
C GLU A 104 15.17 -6.36 10.04
N ILE A 105 13.92 -6.43 10.52
CA ILE A 105 13.58 -6.82 11.90
C ILE A 105 14.05 -8.24 12.26
N LYS A 106 13.88 -9.22 11.35
CA LYS A 106 14.33 -10.61 11.57
C LYS A 106 15.85 -10.74 11.70
N LYS A 107 16.65 -9.90 11.03
CA LYS A 107 18.11 -9.88 11.21
C LYS A 107 18.53 -9.47 12.63
N PHE A 108 17.68 -8.74 13.36
CA PHE A 108 17.98 -8.28 14.72
C PHE A 108 17.45 -9.20 15.84
N GLU A 109 16.46 -10.07 15.56
CA GLU A 109 15.95 -11.05 16.54
C GLU A 109 17.01 -12.12 16.90
N ALA A 110 17.97 -12.37 16.01
CA ALA A 110 19.13 -13.24 16.28
C ALA A 110 20.10 -12.70 17.36
N VAL A 111 19.93 -11.46 17.83
CA VAL A 111 20.80 -10.84 18.87
C VAL A 111 20.08 -10.69 20.22
N ALA A 112 18.79 -11.00 20.33
CA ALA A 112 17.97 -10.69 21.52
C ALA A 112 17.44 -11.91 22.31
N THR A 113 17.89 -13.14 22.04
CA THR A 113 17.62 -14.28 22.93
C THR A 113 18.80 -14.49 23.89
N PRO A 114 18.70 -14.09 25.17
CA PRO A 114 19.67 -14.54 26.18
C PRO A 114 19.58 -16.07 26.33
N PRO A 115 20.70 -16.78 26.56
CA PRO A 115 20.66 -18.22 26.77
C PRO A 115 19.75 -18.52 27.98
N ALA A 116 18.78 -19.41 27.78
CA ALA A 116 17.80 -19.79 28.79
C ALA A 116 18.49 -20.14 30.12
N PRO A 117 18.07 -19.59 31.28
CA PRO A 117 18.67 -19.93 32.55
C PRO A 117 18.35 -21.41 32.88
N LYS A 118 19.40 -22.20 33.12
CA LYS A 118 19.27 -23.60 33.58
C LYS A 118 18.34 -23.67 34.81
N PRO A 119 17.44 -24.66 34.90
CA PRO A 119 16.48 -24.74 36.00
C PRO A 119 17.22 -24.99 37.32
N LYS A 120 17.18 -24.01 38.24
CA LYS A 120 17.60 -24.21 39.62
C LYS A 120 16.57 -25.11 40.31
N ALA A 121 17.03 -26.26 40.79
CA ALA A 121 16.24 -27.21 41.56
C ALA A 121 15.51 -26.51 42.72
N LYS A 122 14.18 -26.69 42.80
CA LYS A 122 13.36 -26.20 43.91
C LYS A 122 13.79 -26.89 45.21
N ALA A 123 14.37 -26.13 46.13
CA ALA A 123 14.54 -26.56 47.51
C ALA A 123 13.16 -26.81 48.13
N LYS A 124 12.93 -28.04 48.62
CA LYS A 124 11.75 -28.43 49.41
C LYS A 124 11.69 -27.59 50.68
N ALA A 125 10.74 -26.65 50.77
CA ALA A 125 10.38 -26.02 52.02
C ALA A 125 9.61 -27.02 52.90
N LYS A 126 10.08 -27.14 54.14
CA LYS A 126 9.61 -28.00 55.22
C LYS A 126 8.21 -27.53 55.69
N ALA A 127 7.21 -28.40 55.70
CA ALA A 127 5.89 -28.11 56.26
C ALA A 127 5.94 -28.04 57.79
N PRO A 128 5.27 -27.09 58.47
CA PRO A 128 5.09 -27.15 59.91
C PRO A 128 3.90 -28.05 60.28
N ALA A 129 4.07 -28.70 61.43
CA ALA A 129 3.26 -29.79 61.92
C ALA A 129 1.84 -29.37 62.35
N LYS A 130 0.95 -30.34 62.13
CA LYS A 130 -0.43 -30.52 62.56
C LYS A 130 -0.64 -30.25 64.07
N ALA A 131 -1.64 -29.43 64.41
CA ALA A 131 -2.41 -29.55 65.65
C ALA A 131 -3.79 -28.88 65.47
N ALA A 132 -4.77 -29.68 65.09
CA ALA A 132 -6.16 -29.53 65.54
C ALA A 132 -6.34 -30.52 66.73
N PRO A 133 -7.47 -30.59 67.48
CA PRO A 133 -8.77 -29.93 67.26
C PRO A 133 -9.46 -29.44 68.58
N LYS A 134 -10.61 -28.76 68.46
CA LYS A 134 -11.96 -29.08 69.03
C LYS A 134 -12.51 -27.80 69.68
N ALA A 135 -13.80 -27.51 69.83
CA ALA A 135 -15.09 -28.01 69.34
C ALA A 135 -16.15 -27.00 69.87
N ASP A 136 -17.33 -26.99 69.23
CA ASP A 136 -18.66 -26.62 69.75
C ASP A 136 -18.87 -25.44 70.72
N ALA A 137 -19.64 -24.44 70.26
CA ALA A 137 -21.04 -24.21 70.66
C ALA A 137 -21.61 -22.95 69.96
#